data_AF-A0A9W6ZZB7-F1
#
_entry.id   AF-A0A9W6ZZB7-F1
#
_cell.length_a   1.000
_cell.length_b   1.000
_cell.length_c   1.000
_cell.angle_alpha   90.00
_cell.angle_beta   90.00
_cell.angle_gamma   90.00
#
_symmetry.space_group_name_H-M   'P 1'
#
loop_
_entity.id
_entity.type
_entity.pdbx_description
1 polymer ?
#
loop_
_entity_poly.entity_id
_entity_poly.type
_entity_poly.pdbx_seq_one_letter_code
_entity_poly.pdbx_strand_id
1 'polypeptide(L)'
;MTKAAFENAIRMVMMTGGSTNAVLHLIAMSRSTDNPDAYVSLDDFQRLSDITPFLADLKPSGKYVMEDIQNIGGTPGMIKFLIDNGMFDGDQMTVTGYTHSENLERMNHPGLTPGQDIIRPLSNPIKKTGHLQMMFGNLAPDGGVAKITGKEGETFHGTAKV
;
A
#
# COMPACT_ATOMS: atom_id res chain seq x y z
N MET A 1 -6.34 -12.19 -12.53
CA MET A 1 -6.02 -11.45 -11.30
C MET A 1 -6.87 -12.01 -10.16
N THR A 2 -6.30 -12.16 -8.97
CA THR A 2 -6.97 -12.75 -7.78
C THR A 2 -7.20 -11.68 -6.71
N LYS A 3 -8.03 -11.98 -5.70
CA LYS A 3 -8.18 -11.12 -4.51
C LYS A 3 -6.85 -10.84 -3.84
N ALA A 4 -6.04 -11.88 -3.61
CA ALA A 4 -4.74 -11.78 -2.97
C ALA A 4 -3.76 -10.86 -3.75
N ALA A 5 -3.78 -10.90 -5.09
CA ALA A 5 -2.99 -9.97 -5.90
C ALA A 5 -3.43 -8.51 -5.73
N PHE A 6 -4.74 -8.25 -5.60
CA PHE A 6 -5.22 -6.90 -5.26
C PHE A 6 -4.84 -6.49 -3.84
N GLU A 7 -4.92 -7.39 -2.86
CA GLU A 7 -4.48 -7.07 -1.50
C GLU A 7 -2.98 -6.75 -1.45
N ASN A 8 -2.15 -7.48 -2.19
CA ASN A 8 -0.73 -7.18 -2.36
C ASN A 8 -0.51 -5.76 -2.90
N ALA A 9 -1.29 -5.36 -3.91
CA ALA A 9 -1.23 -4.01 -4.46
C ALA A 9 -1.68 -2.94 -3.44
N ILE A 10 -2.75 -3.19 -2.68
CA ILE A 10 -3.22 -2.29 -1.62
C ILE A 10 -2.13 -2.12 -0.54
N ARG A 11 -1.49 -3.21 -0.11
CA ARG A 11 -0.41 -3.14 0.89
C ARG A 11 0.79 -2.34 0.40
N MET A 12 1.16 -2.49 -0.87
CA MET A 12 2.18 -1.63 -1.50
C MET A 12 1.77 -0.15 -1.49
N VAL A 13 0.50 0.17 -1.77
CA VAL A 13 -0.02 1.54 -1.67
C VAL A 13 0.10 2.09 -0.25
N MET A 14 -0.32 1.32 0.77
CA MET A 14 -0.28 1.74 2.18
C MET A 14 1.15 1.97 2.68
N MET A 15 2.04 1.01 2.43
CA MET A 15 3.46 1.08 2.80
C MET A 15 4.13 2.33 2.23
N THR A 16 3.78 2.71 1.00
CA THR A 16 4.48 3.76 0.25
C THR A 16 3.87 5.15 0.38
N GLY A 17 2.75 5.31 1.09
CA GLY A 17 2.10 6.62 1.19
C GLY A 17 1.36 7.04 -0.09
N GLY A 18 0.93 6.06 -0.90
CA GLY A 18 0.39 6.23 -2.24
C GLY A 18 -0.87 7.11 -2.36
N SER A 19 -1.25 7.47 -3.59
CA SER A 19 -2.37 8.36 -3.85
C SER A 19 -3.72 7.78 -3.41
N THR A 20 -4.65 8.63 -2.94
CA THR A 20 -6.05 8.26 -2.71
C THR A 20 -6.72 7.74 -3.99
N ASN A 21 -6.28 8.19 -5.17
CA ASN A 21 -6.79 7.71 -6.46
C ASN A 21 -6.55 6.21 -6.69
N ALA A 22 -5.59 5.60 -6.00
CA ALA A 22 -5.37 4.16 -6.08
C ALA A 22 -6.60 3.36 -5.64
N VAL A 23 -7.41 3.89 -4.71
CA VAL A 23 -8.67 3.28 -4.28
C VAL A 23 -9.62 3.13 -5.47
N LEU A 24 -9.83 4.22 -6.22
CA LEU A 24 -10.69 4.24 -7.40
C LEU A 24 -10.19 3.26 -8.46
N HIS A 25 -8.90 3.31 -8.78
CA HIS A 25 -8.32 2.49 -9.84
C HIS A 25 -8.32 1.00 -9.50
N LEU A 26 -7.97 0.61 -8.27
CA LEU A 26 -7.93 -0.80 -7.88
C LEU A 26 -9.34 -1.40 -7.78
N ILE A 27 -10.33 -0.66 -7.28
CA ILE A 27 -11.73 -1.12 -7.31
C ILE A 27 -12.18 -1.32 -8.76
N ALA A 28 -11.94 -0.33 -9.64
CA ALA A 28 -12.30 -0.43 -11.06
C ALA A 28 -11.61 -1.62 -11.75
N MET A 29 -10.30 -1.82 -11.54
CA MET A 29 -9.55 -2.94 -12.09
C MET A 29 -10.03 -4.29 -11.55
N SER A 30 -10.42 -4.38 -10.27
CA SER A 30 -10.98 -5.61 -9.72
C SER A 30 -12.31 -5.97 -10.38
N ARG A 31 -13.16 -4.96 -10.60
CA ARG A 31 -14.46 -5.07 -11.29
C ARG A 31 -14.31 -5.39 -12.78
N SER A 32 -13.19 -5.04 -13.40
CA SER A 32 -12.90 -5.38 -14.80
C SER A 32 -12.37 -6.80 -14.96
N THR A 33 -12.15 -7.54 -13.87
CA THR A 33 -11.89 -8.98 -13.96
C THR A 33 -13.20 -9.72 -14.14
N ASP A 34 -13.23 -10.75 -15.00
CA ASP A 34 -14.38 -11.67 -15.10
C ASP A 34 -14.52 -12.59 -13.86
N ASN A 35 -13.93 -12.22 -12.72
CA ASN A 35 -13.90 -12.99 -11.48
C ASN A 35 -14.42 -12.16 -10.30
N PRO A 36 -15.70 -12.32 -9.93
CA PRO A 36 -16.29 -11.63 -8.77
C PRO A 36 -15.57 -11.87 -7.44
N ASP A 37 -14.91 -13.00 -7.25
CA ASP A 37 -14.18 -13.32 -6.03
C ASP A 37 -12.93 -12.43 -5.84
N ALA A 38 -12.47 -11.77 -6.91
CA ALA A 38 -11.35 -10.84 -6.87
C ALA A 38 -11.74 -9.41 -6.50
N TYR A 39 -13.05 -9.09 -6.41
CA TYR A 39 -13.52 -7.73 -6.18
C TYR A 39 -13.06 -7.19 -4.82
N VAL A 40 -12.57 -5.95 -4.81
CA VAL A 40 -12.22 -5.22 -3.58
C VAL A 40 -13.20 -4.08 -3.30
N SER A 41 -13.44 -3.81 -2.02
CA SER A 41 -14.30 -2.72 -1.53
C SER A 41 -13.52 -1.75 -0.65
N LEU A 42 -14.17 -0.65 -0.22
CA LEU A 42 -13.58 0.25 0.78
C LEU A 42 -13.22 -0.49 2.07
N ASP A 43 -14.00 -1.47 2.50
CA ASP A 43 -13.71 -2.24 3.72
C ASP A 43 -12.40 -3.01 3.62
N ASP A 44 -12.06 -3.54 2.43
CA ASP A 44 -10.74 -4.15 2.20
C ASP A 44 -9.61 -3.15 2.35
N PHE A 45 -9.80 -1.92 1.84
CA PHE A 45 -8.82 -0.85 2.01
C PHE A 45 -8.65 -0.45 3.48
N GLN A 46 -9.74 -0.32 4.24
CA GLN A 46 -9.64 0.01 5.66
C GLN A 46 -8.96 -1.12 6.44
N ARG A 47 -9.41 -2.37 6.27
CA ARG A 47 -8.81 -3.54 6.92
C ARG A 47 -7.31 -3.62 6.66
N LEU A 48 -6.88 -3.41 5.41
CA LEU A 48 -5.47 -3.45 5.04
C LEU A 48 -4.70 -2.22 5.51
N SER A 49 -5.33 -1.05 5.57
CA SER A 49 -4.74 0.15 6.17
C SER A 49 -4.46 -0.06 7.66
N ASP A 50 -5.37 -0.68 8.40
CA ASP A 50 -5.23 -0.89 9.84
C ASP A 50 -4.05 -1.81 10.20
N ILE A 51 -3.68 -2.74 9.31
CA ILE A 51 -2.63 -3.74 9.56
C ILE A 51 -1.34 -3.50 8.75
N THR A 52 -1.30 -2.50 7.86
CA THR A 52 -0.12 -2.21 7.04
C THR A 52 0.46 -0.84 7.42
N PRO A 53 1.63 -0.79 8.08
CA PRO A 53 2.22 0.48 8.47
C PRO A 53 2.68 1.29 7.24
N PHE A 54 2.67 2.61 7.38
CA PHE A 54 3.28 3.52 6.41
C PHE A 54 4.79 3.63 6.70
N LEU A 55 5.61 3.20 5.73
CA LEU A 55 7.06 2.99 5.94
C LEU A 55 7.94 3.87 5.04
N ALA A 56 7.48 4.25 3.85
CA ALA A 56 8.32 4.91 2.87
C ALA A 56 8.35 6.43 3.06
N ASP A 57 9.54 7.02 3.24
CA ASP A 57 9.75 8.46 3.35
C ASP A 57 9.78 9.13 1.95
N LEU A 58 8.68 8.98 1.21
CA LEU A 58 8.55 9.44 -0.18
C LEU A 58 7.69 10.70 -0.30
N LYS A 59 8.07 11.59 -1.21
CA LYS A 59 7.25 12.73 -1.61
C LYS A 59 5.86 12.27 -2.10
N PRO A 60 4.79 13.04 -1.84
CA PRO A 60 4.78 14.40 -1.28
C PRO A 60 4.81 14.46 0.26
N SER A 61 4.65 13.33 0.95
CA SER A 61 4.60 13.30 2.43
C SER A 61 5.99 13.31 3.08
N GLY A 62 7.01 12.88 2.33
CA GLY A 62 8.37 12.64 2.78
C GLY A 62 9.45 13.30 1.91
N LYS A 63 10.69 12.82 2.06
CA LYS A 63 11.90 13.44 1.48
C LYS A 63 12.27 12.91 0.09
N TYR A 64 12.18 11.59 -0.12
CA TYR A 64 12.79 10.88 -1.26
C TYR A 64 11.85 10.77 -2.47
N VAL A 65 12.39 10.35 -3.61
CA VAL A 65 11.69 10.11 -4.87
C VAL A 65 11.89 8.67 -5.37
N MET A 66 11.17 8.29 -6.44
CA MET A 66 11.20 6.91 -6.96
C MET A 66 12.59 6.49 -7.50
N GLU A 67 13.40 7.43 -7.97
CA GLU A 67 14.80 7.15 -8.36
C GLU A 67 15.62 6.68 -7.15
N ASP A 68 15.41 7.26 -5.97
CA ASP A 68 16.09 6.84 -4.75
C ASP A 68 15.69 5.40 -4.38
N ILE A 69 14.42 5.02 -4.58
CA ILE A 69 13.95 3.63 -4.43
C ILE A 69 14.69 2.70 -5.39
N GLN A 70 14.81 3.08 -6.66
CA GLN A 70 15.56 2.31 -7.66
C GLN A 70 17.01 2.07 -7.21
N ASN A 71 17.64 3.07 -6.60
CA ASN A 71 19.02 2.98 -6.11
C ASN A 71 19.21 2.08 -4.87
N ILE A 72 18.14 1.74 -4.14
CA ILE A 72 18.20 0.89 -2.94
C ILE A 72 17.59 -0.52 -3.14
N GLY A 73 17.45 -0.97 -4.38
CA GLY A 73 16.89 -2.29 -4.72
C GLY A 73 15.53 -2.26 -5.44
N GLY A 74 15.01 -1.07 -5.73
CA GLY A 74 13.80 -0.89 -6.52
C GLY A 74 12.54 -1.52 -5.94
N THR A 75 11.51 -1.62 -6.77
CA THR A 75 10.25 -2.27 -6.41
C THR A 75 10.42 -3.73 -5.99
N PRO A 76 11.26 -4.57 -6.64
CA PRO A 76 11.48 -5.94 -6.19
C PRO A 76 12.08 -6.01 -4.77
N GLY A 77 12.94 -5.06 -4.40
CA GLY A 77 13.45 -4.94 -3.03
C GLY A 77 12.34 -4.69 -2.01
N MET A 78 11.37 -3.82 -2.33
CA MET A 78 10.19 -3.59 -1.48
C MET A 78 9.28 -4.82 -1.39
N ILE A 79 9.03 -5.51 -2.51
CA ILE A 79 8.24 -6.75 -2.54
C ILE A 79 8.90 -7.81 -1.65
N LYS A 80 10.21 -8.00 -1.79
CA LYS A 80 10.97 -8.93 -0.95
C LYS A 80 10.83 -8.58 0.53
N PHE A 81 11.00 -7.30 0.90
CA PHE A 81 10.81 -6.85 2.27
C PHE A 81 9.41 -7.21 2.80
N LEU A 82 8.35 -6.98 2.03
CA LEU A 82 6.99 -7.30 2.48
C LEU A 82 6.76 -8.83 2.61
N ILE A 83 7.29 -9.64 1.69
CA ILE A 83 7.21 -11.11 1.75
C ILE A 83 7.94 -11.62 3.00
N ASP A 84 9.18 -11.17 3.21
CA ASP A 84 10.01 -11.58 4.36
C ASP A 84 9.37 -11.21 5.72
N ASN A 85 8.44 -10.25 5.72
CA ASN A 85 7.69 -9.83 6.90
C ASN A 85 6.23 -10.32 6.93
N GLY A 86 5.85 -11.27 6.05
CA GLY A 86 4.51 -11.88 6.04
C GLY A 86 3.37 -10.93 5.66
N MET A 87 3.69 -9.80 5.02
CA MET A 87 2.71 -8.80 4.57
C MET A 87 2.43 -8.88 3.07
N PHE A 88 3.00 -9.82 2.34
CA PHE A 88 2.76 -9.93 0.90
C PHE A 88 2.73 -11.39 0.53
N ASP A 89 1.69 -11.80 -0.18
CA ASP A 89 1.54 -13.16 -0.66
C ASP A 89 2.50 -13.37 -1.85
N GLY A 90 3.63 -14.03 -1.56
CA GLY A 90 4.67 -14.32 -2.52
C GLY A 90 4.30 -15.38 -3.55
N ASP A 91 3.25 -16.17 -3.30
CA ASP A 91 2.82 -17.28 -4.16
C ASP A 91 1.90 -16.81 -5.31
N GLN A 92 1.59 -15.51 -5.36
CA GLN A 92 0.81 -14.94 -6.46
C GLN A 92 1.60 -14.98 -7.77
N MET A 93 1.02 -15.64 -8.77
CA MET A 93 1.53 -15.73 -10.13
C MET A 93 1.65 -14.35 -10.78
N THR A 94 2.73 -14.14 -11.54
CA THR A 94 2.97 -12.91 -12.30
C THR A 94 3.02 -13.18 -13.80
N VAL A 95 3.15 -12.10 -14.58
CA VAL A 95 3.24 -12.16 -16.05
C VAL A 95 4.49 -12.88 -16.57
N THR A 96 5.50 -13.14 -15.73
CA THR A 96 6.69 -13.90 -16.12
C THR A 96 6.43 -15.41 -16.18
N GLY A 97 5.26 -15.88 -15.75
CA GLY A 97 4.96 -17.29 -15.58
C GLY A 97 5.49 -17.90 -14.28
N TYR A 98 5.96 -17.05 -13.36
CA TYR A 98 6.46 -17.44 -12.03
C TYR A 98 5.77 -16.63 -10.94
N THR A 99 5.75 -17.15 -9.71
CA THR A 99 5.27 -16.42 -8.52
C THR A 99 6.19 -15.24 -8.18
N HIS A 100 5.74 -14.32 -7.31
CA HIS A 100 6.61 -13.25 -6.84
C HIS A 100 7.87 -13.78 -6.13
N SER A 101 7.73 -14.81 -5.29
CA SER A 101 8.84 -15.47 -4.59
C SER A 101 9.84 -16.08 -5.58
N GLU A 102 9.36 -16.82 -6.57
CA GLU A 102 10.20 -17.44 -7.61
C GLU A 102 10.92 -16.39 -8.46
N ASN A 103 10.27 -15.28 -8.79
CA ASN A 103 10.90 -14.19 -9.53
C ASN A 103 12.07 -13.59 -8.72
N LEU A 104 11.88 -13.34 -7.42
CA LEU A 104 12.93 -12.81 -6.55
C LEU A 104 14.10 -13.77 -6.42
N GLU A 105 13.84 -15.06 -6.29
CA GLU A 105 14.86 -16.11 -6.23
C GLU A 105 15.66 -16.18 -7.54
N ARG A 106 14.98 -16.22 -8.69
CA ARG A 106 15.61 -16.30 -10.03
C ARG A 106 16.49 -15.10 -10.34
N MET A 107 16.11 -13.91 -9.88
CA MET A 107 16.92 -12.70 -10.01
C MET A 107 18.09 -12.65 -9.01
N ASN A 108 18.13 -13.58 -8.05
CA ASN A 108 19.00 -13.54 -6.88
C ASN A 108 18.96 -12.16 -6.19
N HIS A 109 17.74 -11.63 -6.00
CA HIS A 109 17.54 -10.24 -5.62
C HIS A 109 17.97 -10.01 -4.16
N PRO A 110 18.90 -9.08 -3.87
CA PRO A 110 19.49 -8.93 -2.53
C PRO A 110 18.52 -8.31 -1.50
N GLY A 111 17.38 -7.78 -1.97
CA GLY A 111 16.43 -7.04 -1.15
C GLY A 111 16.76 -5.55 -1.14
N LEU A 112 16.40 -4.87 -0.06
CA LEU A 112 16.74 -3.46 0.13
C LEU A 112 18.19 -3.31 0.58
N THR A 113 18.89 -2.28 0.08
CA THR A 113 20.28 -2.00 0.46
C THR A 113 20.42 -1.81 1.98
N PRO A 114 21.33 -2.53 2.66
CA PRO A 114 21.53 -2.37 4.10
C PRO A 114 21.85 -0.91 4.50
N GLY A 115 21.19 -0.42 5.56
CA GLY A 115 21.42 0.93 6.07
C GLY A 115 20.70 2.06 5.33
N GLN A 116 19.93 1.78 4.28
CA GLN A 116 19.03 2.75 3.67
C GLN A 116 17.99 3.26 4.69
N ASP A 117 17.58 4.52 4.57
CA ASP A 117 16.64 5.20 5.48
C ASP A 117 15.31 5.58 4.83
N ILE A 118 15.09 5.16 3.57
CA ILE A 118 13.92 5.46 2.75
C ILE A 118 12.72 4.60 3.15
N ILE A 119 12.91 3.28 3.23
CA ILE A 119 11.91 2.32 3.72
C ILE A 119 12.23 2.03 5.18
N ARG A 120 11.42 2.57 6.09
CA ARG A 120 11.60 2.39 7.53
C ARG A 120 11.35 0.92 7.96
N PRO A 121 12.03 0.43 9.00
CA PRO A 121 11.74 -0.88 9.57
C PRO A 121 10.38 -0.87 10.30
N LEU A 122 9.77 -2.04 10.45
CA LEU A 122 8.47 -2.20 11.14
C LEU A 122 8.50 -1.75 12.61
N SER A 123 9.66 -1.79 13.24
CA SER A 123 9.86 -1.32 14.62
C SER A 123 9.85 0.20 14.76
N ASN A 124 10.06 0.94 13.66
CA ASN A 124 10.09 2.40 13.65
C ASN A 124 9.41 2.97 12.39
N PRO A 125 8.10 2.71 12.20
CA PRO A 125 7.36 3.15 11.02
C PRO A 125 7.10 4.67 11.08
N ILE A 126 6.81 5.28 9.93
CA ILE A 126 6.38 6.69 9.89
C ILE A 126 5.00 6.83 10.56
N LYS A 127 4.11 5.87 10.30
CA LYS A 127 2.82 5.71 10.98
C LYS A 127 2.54 4.22 11.17
N LYS A 128 2.01 3.84 12.33
CA LYS A 128 1.74 2.43 12.69
C LYS A 128 0.69 1.76 11.81
N THR A 129 -0.19 2.56 11.21
CA THR A 129 -1.20 2.14 10.22
C THR A 129 -0.98 2.88 8.91
N GLY A 130 -1.72 2.49 7.88
CA GLY A 130 -1.73 3.13 6.58
C GLY A 130 -2.23 4.57 6.66
N HIS A 131 -1.83 5.36 5.66
CA HIS A 131 -2.25 6.75 5.53
C HIS A 131 -3.66 6.90 4.95
N LEU A 132 -4.16 5.94 4.18
CA LEU A 132 -5.53 6.01 3.65
C LEU A 132 -6.54 5.62 4.73
N GLN A 133 -7.60 6.40 4.87
CA GLN A 133 -8.70 6.14 5.79
C GLN A 133 -10.01 6.21 5.04
N MET A 134 -10.84 5.18 5.18
CA MET A 134 -12.20 5.15 4.67
C MET A 134 -13.11 5.76 5.72
N MET A 135 -13.78 6.85 5.35
CA MET A 135 -14.64 7.62 6.25
C MET A 135 -16.10 7.34 5.96
N PHE A 136 -16.87 7.04 7.00
CA PHE A 136 -18.32 6.82 6.91
C PHE A 136 -19.03 7.77 7.87
N GLY A 137 -20.31 8.02 7.61
CA GLY A 137 -21.15 8.84 8.49
C GLY A 137 -22.33 9.43 7.74
N ASN A 138 -23.06 10.33 8.41
CA ASN A 138 -24.25 10.95 7.84
C ASN A 138 -24.00 11.75 6.54
N LEU A 139 -22.79 12.31 6.36
CA LEU A 139 -22.40 13.03 5.13
C LEU A 139 -21.77 12.14 4.05
N ALA A 140 -21.34 10.92 4.42
CA ALA A 140 -20.71 9.96 3.51
C ALA A 140 -21.23 8.54 3.83
N PRO A 141 -22.55 8.28 3.63
CA PRO A 141 -23.15 7.00 4.01
C PRO A 141 -22.54 5.82 3.23
N ASP A 142 -22.18 6.04 1.97
CA ASP A 142 -21.55 5.03 1.10
C ASP A 142 -20.01 5.08 1.13
N GLY A 143 -19.44 5.93 1.99
CA GLY A 143 -18.01 6.06 2.21
C GLY A 143 -17.34 7.22 1.47
N GLY A 144 -16.24 7.70 2.06
CA GLY A 144 -15.31 8.67 1.51
C GLY A 144 -13.87 8.25 1.77
N VAL A 145 -12.91 8.87 1.09
CA VAL A 145 -11.48 8.54 1.22
C VAL A 145 -10.71 9.77 1.68
N ALA A 146 -9.95 9.62 2.75
CA ALA A 146 -9.03 10.64 3.25
C ALA A 146 -7.59 10.13 3.31
N LYS A 147 -6.63 11.06 3.23
CA LYS A 147 -5.21 10.80 3.51
C LYS A 147 -4.88 11.39 4.88
N ILE A 148 -4.69 10.52 5.87
CA ILE A 148 -4.40 10.88 7.26
C ILE A 148 -2.95 10.56 7.61
N THR A 149 -2.13 11.59 7.77
CA THR A 149 -0.68 11.45 8.04
C THR A 149 -0.35 11.19 9.51
N GLY A 150 -1.27 11.52 10.42
CA GLY A 150 -1.10 11.43 11.87
C GLY A 150 -0.55 12.69 12.52
N LYS A 151 -0.43 13.80 11.79
CA LYS A 151 0.06 15.11 12.27
C LYS A 151 -1.07 16.15 12.42
N GLU A 152 -2.26 15.85 11.91
CA GLU A 152 -3.42 16.74 11.82
C GLU A 152 -4.37 16.69 13.03
N GLY A 153 -4.16 15.77 13.98
CA GLY A 153 -5.10 15.46 15.05
C GLY A 153 -6.18 14.46 14.63
N GLU A 154 -7.04 14.06 15.57
CA GLU A 154 -8.03 12.98 15.34
C GLU A 154 -9.45 13.49 15.06
N THR A 155 -9.73 14.76 15.34
CA THR A 155 -11.08 15.34 15.21
C THR A 155 -11.02 16.77 14.69
N PHE A 156 -12.00 17.14 13.85
CA PHE A 156 -12.20 18.51 13.39
C PHE A 156 -13.68 18.89 13.47
N HIS A 157 -13.99 20.10 13.93
CA HIS A 157 -15.35 20.65 13.96
C HIS A 157 -15.34 22.08 13.43
N GLY A 158 -16.32 22.42 12.60
CA GLY A 158 -16.45 23.75 12.03
C GLY A 158 -17.78 23.96 11.32
N THR A 159 -18.09 25.22 11.01
CA THR A 159 -19.29 25.62 10.27
C THR A 159 -19.07 25.42 8.78
N ALA A 160 -20.00 24.74 8.11
CA ALA A 160 -19.92 24.49 6.67
C ALA A 160 -19.91 25.79 5.86
N LYS A 161 -19.05 25.83 4.84
CA LYS A 161 -19.04 26.87 3.80
C LYS A 161 -19.24 26.17 2.46
N VAL A 162 -20.44 26.28 1.90
CA VAL A 162 -20.86 25.63 0.64
C VAL A 162 -20.86 26.65 -0.48
#